data_AF-A0A9D5RSR9-F1
#
_entry.id   AF-A0A9D5RSR9-F1
#
_cell.length_a   1.000
_cell.length_b   1.000
_cell.length_c   1.000
_cell.angle_alpha   90.00
_cell.angle_beta   90.00
_cell.angle_gamma   90.00
#
_symmetry.space_group_name_H-M   'P 1'
#
loop_
_entity.id
_entity.type
_entity.pdbx_description
1 polymer ?
#
loop_
_entity_poly.entity_id
_entity_poly.type
_entity_poly.pdbx_seq_one_letter_code
_entity_poly.pdbx_strand_id
1 'polypeptide(L)'
;MADSTRIMVSTERLLEAADEVDLRINQMRKAFDAVEKRIENMRNYWEGDGQISSYNAYKRKTERIRTALARFSEQTNDLRVMAGVYQDTESKVTQENQKLSDNVII
;
A
#
# COMPACT_ATOMS: atom_id res chain seq x y z
N MET A 1 -4.01 11.47 36.85
CA MET A 1 -3.79 12.39 35.71
C MET A 1 -3.02 11.61 34.67
N ALA A 2 -3.71 10.86 33.81
CA ALA A 2 -3.10 10.06 32.75
C ALA A 2 -3.02 10.91 31.49
N ASP A 3 -1.95 11.68 31.38
CA ASP A 3 -1.62 12.49 30.22
C ASP A 3 -0.26 11.98 29.70
N SER A 4 -0.27 11.23 28.59
CA SER A 4 0.84 11.08 27.62
C SER A 4 0.79 9.79 26.79
N THR A 5 -0.37 9.37 26.26
CA THR A 5 -0.38 8.44 25.10
C THR A 5 -1.15 9.08 23.97
N ARG A 6 -0.70 10.27 23.58
CA ARG A 6 -1.14 10.93 22.34
C ARG A 6 -0.55 10.14 21.19
N ILE A 7 -1.27 9.10 20.76
CA ILE A 7 -0.96 8.40 19.52
C ILE A 7 -1.04 9.44 18.41
N MET A 8 0.11 9.76 17.81
CA MET A 8 0.24 10.89 16.89
C MET A 8 -0.55 10.66 15.58
N VAL A 9 -0.95 9.42 15.32
CA VAL A 9 -1.83 8.97 14.22
C VAL A 9 -2.65 7.79 14.73
N SER A 10 -3.99 7.89 14.82
CA SER A 10 -4.81 6.75 15.27
C SER A 10 -4.70 5.56 14.32
N THR A 11 -4.83 4.34 14.84
CA THR A 11 -4.80 3.08 14.07
C THR A 11 -5.80 3.12 12.90
N GLU A 12 -6.99 3.68 13.12
CA GLU A 12 -7.98 3.92 12.06
C GLU A 12 -7.47 4.80 10.94
N ARG A 13 -6.74 5.89 11.26
CA ARG A 13 -6.17 6.80 10.25
C ARG A 13 -5.12 6.10 9.38
N LEU A 14 -4.35 5.18 9.97
CA LEU A 14 -3.36 4.38 9.25
C LEU A 14 -4.04 3.37 8.31
N LEU A 15 -5.13 2.75 8.74
CA LEU A 15 -5.93 1.84 7.92
C LEU A 15 -6.63 2.58 6.77
N GLU A 16 -7.24 3.73 7.03
CA GLU A 16 -7.85 4.58 6.00
C GLU A 16 -6.83 4.99 4.93
N ALA A 17 -5.63 5.40 5.35
CA ALA A 17 -4.55 5.75 4.44
C ALA A 17 -4.08 4.54 3.62
N ALA A 18 -3.97 3.37 4.23
CA ALA A 18 -3.60 2.13 3.53
C ALA A 18 -4.65 1.77 2.46
N ASP A 19 -5.94 1.84 2.78
CA ASP A 19 -7.02 1.53 1.85
C ASP A 19 -7.10 2.52 0.68
N GLU A 20 -6.88 3.81 0.95
CA GLU A 20 -6.81 4.83 -0.10
C GLU A 20 -5.64 4.58 -1.06
N VAL A 21 -4.47 4.23 -0.52
CA VAL A 21 -3.28 3.92 -1.32
C VAL A 21 -3.52 2.67 -2.16
N ASP A 22 -4.13 1.62 -1.60
CA ASP A 22 -4.49 0.40 -2.33
C ASP A 22 -5.45 0.68 -3.50
N LEU A 23 -6.46 1.53 -3.28
CA LEU A 23 -7.38 1.94 -4.33
C LEU A 23 -6.64 2.62 -5.48
N ARG A 24 -5.74 3.54 -5.18
CA ARG A 24 -4.93 4.28 -6.16
C ARG A 24 -3.96 3.35 -6.90
N ILE A 25 -3.32 2.39 -6.21
CA ILE A 25 -2.47 1.36 -6.83
C ILE A 25 -3.28 0.53 -7.83
N ASN A 26 -4.48 0.10 -7.46
CA ASN A 26 -5.34 -0.68 -8.34
C ASN A 26 -5.78 0.10 -9.59
N GLN A 27 -6.09 1.39 -9.44
CA GLN A 27 -6.39 2.26 -10.57
C GLN A 27 -5.18 2.44 -11.50
N MET A 28 -3.99 2.64 -10.94
CA MET A 28 -2.75 2.73 -11.73
C MET A 28 -2.45 1.43 -12.48
N ARG A 29 -2.58 0.26 -11.83
CA ARG A 29 -2.41 -1.06 -12.49
C ARG A 29 -3.32 -1.19 -13.70
N LYS A 30 -4.62 -0.92 -13.54
CA LYS A 30 -5.61 -0.97 -14.64
C LYS A 30 -5.25 -0.02 -15.79
N ALA A 31 -4.81 1.20 -15.48
CA ALA A 31 -4.38 2.15 -16.50
C ALA A 31 -3.15 1.65 -17.27
N PHE A 32 -2.17 1.07 -16.57
CA PHE A 32 -0.99 0.50 -17.22
C PHE A 32 -1.31 -0.70 -18.10
N ASP A 33 -2.14 -1.63 -17.63
CA ASP A 33 -2.59 -2.76 -18.43
C ASP A 33 -3.31 -2.32 -19.72
N ALA A 34 -4.08 -1.23 -19.65
CA ALA A 34 -4.75 -0.66 -20.81
C ALA A 34 -3.76 -0.07 -21.83
N VAL A 35 -2.71 0.61 -21.35
CA VAL A 35 -1.64 1.15 -22.21
C VAL A 35 -0.83 0.03 -22.85
N GLU A 36 -0.49 -1.02 -22.10
CA GLU A 36 0.25 -2.17 -22.60
C GLU A 36 -0.52 -2.88 -23.71
N LYS A 37 -1.80 -3.20 -23.50
CA LYS A 37 -2.68 -3.77 -24.53
C LYS A 37 -2.77 -2.91 -25.78
N ARG A 38 -2.83 -1.58 -25.64
CA ARG A 38 -2.90 -0.67 -26.78
C ARG A 38 -1.61 -0.69 -27.60
N ILE A 39 -0.46 -0.79 -26.93
CA ILE A 39 0.84 -0.87 -27.59
C ILE A 39 1.04 -2.23 -28.26
N GLU A 40 0.61 -3.32 -27.62
CA GLU A 40 0.58 -4.64 -28.24
C GLU A 40 -0.28 -4.66 -29.51
N ASN A 41 -1.47 -4.05 -29.46
CA ASN A 41 -2.33 -3.92 -30.63
C ASN A 41 -1.70 -3.06 -31.74
N MET A 42 -0.99 -1.98 -31.37
CA MET A 42 -0.27 -1.14 -32.32
C MET A 42 0.94 -1.83 -32.97
N ARG A 43 1.47 -2.90 -32.37
CA ARG A 43 2.61 -3.66 -32.90
C ARG A 43 2.33 -4.20 -34.31
N ASN A 44 1.09 -4.57 -34.60
CA ASN A 44 0.67 -5.12 -35.88
C ASN A 44 0.56 -4.07 -37.00
N TYR A 45 0.56 -2.78 -36.65
CA TYR A 45 0.38 -1.66 -37.60
C TYR A 45 1.69 -0.96 -37.97
N TRP A 46 2.82 -1.28 -37.32
CA TRP A 46 4.13 -0.69 -37.59
C TRP A 46 5.14 -1.76 -37.98
N GLU A 47 5.38 -1.93 -39.29
CA GLU A 47 6.51 -2.68 -39.85
C GLU A 47 7.74 -1.76 -40.02
N GLY A 48 8.90 -2.13 -39.44
CA GLY A 48 10.20 -1.49 -39.68
C GLY A 48 11.09 -1.25 -38.44
N ASP A 49 12.38 -0.96 -38.63
CA ASP A 49 13.42 -0.85 -37.57
C ASP A 49 13.12 0.19 -36.46
N GLY A 50 12.30 1.21 -36.72
CA GLY A 50 11.82 2.16 -35.71
C GLY A 50 10.93 1.53 -34.62
N GLN A 51 10.35 0.36 -34.91
CA GLN A 51 9.52 -0.44 -34.00
C GLN A 51 10.33 -0.95 -32.80
N ILE A 52 11.56 -1.43 -33.03
CA ILE A 52 12.38 -2.09 -32.01
C ILE A 52 12.83 -1.10 -30.94
N SER A 53 13.26 0.10 -31.34
CA SER A 53 13.74 1.13 -30.41
C SER A 53 12.61 1.67 -29.53
N SER A 54 11.46 1.99 -30.12
CA SER A 54 10.28 2.52 -29.40
C SER A 54 9.67 1.48 -28.46
N TYR A 55 9.58 0.23 -28.91
CA TYR A 55 9.15 -0.89 -28.08
C TYR A 55 10.10 -1.16 -26.91
N ASN A 56 11.41 -1.17 -27.17
CA ASN A 56 12.40 -1.37 -26.10
C ASN A 56 12.42 -0.20 -25.11
N ALA A 57 12.23 1.04 -25.57
CA ALA A 57 12.10 2.21 -24.70
C ALA A 57 10.83 2.14 -23.84
N TYR A 58 9.71 1.72 -24.43
CA TYR A 58 8.46 1.50 -23.70
C TYR A 58 8.62 0.38 -22.65
N LYS A 59 9.13 -0.78 -23.04
CA LYS A 59 9.36 -1.93 -22.14
C LYS A 59 10.23 -1.55 -20.94
N ARG A 60 11.31 -0.79 -21.15
CA ARG A 60 12.15 -0.28 -20.04
C ARG A 60 11.40 0.65 -19.09
N LYS A 61 10.46 1.46 -19.59
CA LYS A 61 9.61 2.32 -18.75
C LYS A 61 8.57 1.49 -17.99
N THR A 62 7.96 0.50 -18.64
CA THR A 62 6.97 -0.40 -18.04
C THR A 62 7.56 -1.19 -16.87
N GLU A 63 8.78 -1.70 -17.01
CA GLU A 63 9.45 -2.42 -15.91
C GLU A 63 9.66 -1.53 -14.68
N ARG A 64 10.13 -0.29 -14.87
CA ARG A 64 10.29 0.68 -13.75
C ARG A 64 8.97 0.96 -13.05
N ILE A 65 7.88 1.07 -13.82
CA ILE A 65 6.54 1.31 -13.29
C ILE A 65 6.05 0.09 -12.51
N ARG A 66 6.25 -1.13 -13.04
CA ARG A 66 5.91 -2.38 -12.33
C ARG A 66 6.65 -2.48 -11.00
N THR A 67 7.95 -2.17 -10.99
CA THR A 67 8.75 -2.13 -9.76
C THR A 67 8.22 -1.08 -8.78
N ALA A 68 7.86 0.12 -9.25
CA ALA A 68 7.30 1.15 -8.38
C ALA A 68 5.95 0.74 -7.78
N LEU A 69 5.06 0.15 -8.60
CA LEU A 69 3.77 -0.38 -8.14
C LEU A 69 3.93 -1.55 -7.14
N ALA A 70 4.93 -2.41 -7.33
CA ALA A 70 5.25 -3.47 -6.38
C ALA A 70 5.69 -2.90 -5.02
N ARG A 71 6.58 -1.91 -5.02
CA ARG A 71 7.04 -1.23 -3.79
C ARG A 71 5.91 -0.51 -3.06
N PHE A 72 5.01 0.15 -3.78
CA PHE A 72 3.85 0.79 -3.16
C PHE A 72 2.89 -0.24 -2.53
N SER A 73 2.74 -1.40 -3.16
CA SER A 73 1.95 -2.50 -2.58
C SER A 73 2.59 -3.04 -1.29
N GLU A 74 3.92 -3.14 -1.27
CA GLU A 74 4.69 -3.58 -0.09
C GLU A 74 4.55 -2.59 1.07
N GLN A 75 4.70 -1.28 0.81
CA GLN A 75 4.47 -0.24 1.82
C GLN A 75 3.05 -0.24 2.39
N THR A 76 2.04 -0.57 1.57
CA THR A 76 0.66 -0.66 2.03
C THR A 76 0.45 -1.85 2.96
N ASN A 77 1.10 -2.98 2.65
CA ASN A 77 1.12 -4.13 3.55
C ASN A 77 1.82 -3.81 4.88
N ASP A 78 2.96 -3.11 4.84
CA ASP A 78 3.68 -2.69 6.04
C ASP A 78 2.83 -1.78 6.94
N LEU A 79 2.08 -0.85 6.35
CA LEU A 79 1.15 0.02 7.08
C LEU A 79 0.05 -0.79 7.78
N ARG A 80 -0.51 -1.82 7.13
CA ARG A 80 -1.49 -2.72 7.74
C ARG A 80 -0.90 -3.56 8.87
N VAL A 81 0.31 -4.06 8.69
CA VAL A 81 1.03 -4.80 9.75
C VAL A 81 1.27 -3.90 10.96
N MET A 82 1.72 -2.66 10.74
CA MET A 82 1.88 -1.69 11.82
C MET A 82 0.56 -1.42 12.54
N ALA A 83 -0.52 -1.17 11.80
CA ALA A 83 -1.85 -0.96 12.39
C ALA A 83 -2.31 -2.15 13.24
N GLY A 84 -2.12 -3.39 12.77
CA GLY A 84 -2.44 -4.59 13.53
C GLY A 84 -1.63 -4.71 14.84
N VAL A 85 -0.32 -4.44 14.78
CA VAL A 85 0.55 -4.45 15.97
C VAL A 85 0.11 -3.41 17.00
N TYR A 86 -0.36 -2.24 16.57
CA TYR A 86 -0.90 -1.22 17.48
C TYR A 86 -2.19 -1.69 18.15
N GLN A 87 -3.13 -2.24 17.40
CA GLN A 87 -4.40 -2.73 17.94
C GLN A 87 -4.21 -3.86 18.97
N ASP A 88 -3.27 -4.76 18.71
CA ASP A 88 -2.90 -5.84 19.64
C ASP A 88 -2.29 -5.29 20.93
N THR A 89 -1.44 -4.26 20.81
CA THR A 89 -0.80 -3.61 21.95
C THR A 89 -1.82 -2.87 22.81
N GLU A 90 -2.72 -2.10 22.20
CA GLU A 90 -3.81 -1.41 22.92
C GLU A 90 -4.72 -2.40 23.65
N SER A 91 -5.04 -3.52 23.01
CA SER A 91 -5.87 -4.57 23.62
C SER A 91 -5.19 -5.20 24.83
N LYS A 92 -3.89 -5.49 24.75
CA LYS A 92 -3.10 -6.03 25.87
C LYS A 92 -3.01 -5.04 27.04
N VAL A 93 -2.69 -3.77 26.75
CA VAL A 93 -2.63 -2.71 27.77
C VAL A 93 -3.98 -2.52 28.47
N THR A 94 -5.09 -2.59 27.73
CA THR A 94 -6.45 -2.49 28.31
C THR A 94 -6.76 -3.67 29.21
N GLN A 95 -6.43 -4.90 28.78
CA GLN A 95 -6.63 -6.11 29.58
C GLN A 95 -5.75 -6.13 30.85
N GLU A 96 -4.50 -5.67 30.76
CA GLU A 96 -3.61 -5.54 31.92
C GLU A 96 -4.13 -4.50 32.90
N ASN A 97 -4.57 -3.33 32.42
CA ASN A 97 -5.18 -2.30 33.26
C ASN A 97 -6.48 -2.78 33.93
N GLN A 98 -7.31 -3.57 33.25
CA GLN A 98 -8.51 -4.17 33.86
C GLN A 98 -8.12 -5.15 34.97
N LYS A 99 -7.14 -6.03 34.75
CA LYS A 99 -6.64 -6.97 35.77
C LYS A 99 -6.01 -6.28 36.98
N LEU A 100 -5.34 -5.15 36.76
CA LEU A 100 -4.79 -4.30 37.82
C LEU A 100 -5.91 -3.59 38.60
N SER A 101 -6.93 -3.10 37.91
CA SER A 101 -8.09 -2.44 38.53
C SER A 101 -8.92 -3.41 39.38
N ASP A 102 -9.10 -4.65 38.93
CA ASP A 102 -9.81 -5.70 39.68
C ASP A 102 -9.01 -6.20 40.90
N ASN A 103 -7.69 -5.98 40.95
CA ASN A 103 -6.84 -6.29 42.09
C ASN A 103 -6.71 -5.15 43.11
N VAL A 104 -7.34 -3.99 42.88
CA VAL A 104 -7.49 -2.97 43.92
C VAL A 104 -8.62 -3.40 44.83
N ILE A 105 -8.28 -4.20 45.84
CA ILE A 105 -9.13 -4.52 46.98
C ILE A 105 -9.44 -3.21 47.72
N ILE A 106 -10.74 -2.90 47.87
CA ILE A 106 -11.26 -1.90 48.82
C ILE A 106 -11.47 -2.59 50.17
#